data_AF-A0A834DEN8-F1
#
_entry.id   AF-A0A834DEN8-F1
#
_cell.length_a   1.000
_cell.length_b   1.000
_cell.length_c   1.000
_cell.angle_alpha   90.00
_cell.angle_beta   90.00
_cell.angle_gamma   90.00
#
_symmetry.space_group_name_H-M   'P 1'
#
loop_
_entity.id
_entity.type
_entity.pdbx_description
1 polymer ?
#
loop_
_entity_poly.entity_id
_entity_poly.type
_entity_poly.pdbx_seq_one_letter_code
_entity_poly.pdbx_strand_id
1 'polypeptide(L)'
;MNPAIVAPDAFDIIDLSAGGQLTTDQRRNLGSIAKMLQHAASNKMFLGDNAHLSIINEYLSQSYQKFRRFFQAACDVPELQDKFNVDEYSDLVTLTKPVIYISIGEIINTHTLLLDHQDAIAPEHNDPIHELLDDLGEVPTIESLIGEGAGNLNDPNKEALAKTEVSLTLTNKFDVPGDENAEMDARTILLNTKRLIVDVIRFQPGETLTEILETPATSEQETEHQRAMQRRAIRDAKTPDKMKKSKSVKEDSNLTLQEKKEKIQAGLKKLTELGAVNPKNRYQELINDIARDIRNQRRYRQRRKAELVKLQQTYAALNSKATFYGEQVDYYKSYIKTCLDNLASKGKVSKKPREMKGKKSKKISLKYTAARLHEKGVLLEIEELQVNQFKNVIFEISPTEEVGDFEVKAKFMGVQMETFMLHYQDLLQLQYEGVAVMKLFDRAKVNVNLLIFLLNKKFYGK
;
A
#
# COMPACT_ATOMS: atom_id res chain seq x y z
N MET A 1 -8.25 13.42 14.94
CA MET A 1 -9.70 13.31 15.23
C MET A 1 -10.51 14.50 14.73
N ASN A 2 -10.14 15.75 15.05
CA ASN A 2 -10.94 16.93 14.67
C ASN A 2 -11.28 17.03 13.17
N PRO A 3 -10.34 16.81 12.23
CA PRO A 3 -10.65 16.83 10.79
C PRO A 3 -11.69 15.77 10.39
N ALA A 4 -11.59 14.56 10.94
CA ALA A 4 -12.52 13.46 10.71
C ALA A 4 -13.93 13.71 11.28
N ILE A 5 -14.08 14.57 12.30
CA ILE A 5 -15.40 14.99 12.79
C ILE A 5 -16.03 16.00 11.83
N VAL A 6 -15.24 16.93 11.29
CA VAL A 6 -15.74 17.99 10.39
C VAL A 6 -16.10 17.45 9.01
N ALA A 7 -15.34 16.49 8.51
CA ALA A 7 -15.54 15.85 7.21
C ALA A 7 -15.47 14.31 7.35
N PRO A 8 -16.48 13.67 7.97
CA PRO A 8 -16.46 12.23 8.24
C PRO A 8 -16.45 11.38 6.97
N ASP A 9 -16.98 11.92 5.87
CA ASP A 9 -16.97 11.33 4.53
C ASP A 9 -15.56 11.27 3.93
N ALA A 10 -14.72 12.29 4.16
CA ALA A 10 -13.36 12.34 3.62
C ALA A 10 -12.35 11.47 4.39
N PHE A 11 -12.73 10.99 5.59
CA PHE A 11 -11.89 10.17 6.47
C PHE A 11 -12.47 8.76 6.67
N ASP A 12 -13.37 8.32 5.77
CA ASP A 12 -13.99 6.99 5.76
C ASP A 12 -14.66 6.60 7.08
N ILE A 13 -15.26 7.57 7.80
CA ILE A 13 -16.02 7.33 9.03
C ILE A 13 -17.46 6.94 8.71
N ILE A 14 -18.01 7.43 7.59
CA ILE A 14 -19.36 7.12 7.11
C ILE A 14 -19.34 6.78 5.62
N ASP A 15 -20.12 5.77 5.24
CA ASP A 15 -20.34 5.43 3.84
C ASP A 15 -21.56 6.21 3.32
N LEU A 16 -21.30 7.21 2.47
CA LEU A 16 -22.35 7.88 1.72
C LEU A 16 -22.62 7.14 0.42
N SER A 17 -23.88 7.13 -0.03
CA SER A 17 -24.24 6.64 -1.36
C SER A 17 -23.43 7.39 -2.44
N ALA A 18 -23.10 6.75 -3.56
CA ALA A 18 -22.37 7.39 -4.65
C ALA A 18 -23.00 8.75 -5.05
N GLY A 19 -22.22 9.84 -4.94
CA GLY A 19 -22.66 11.22 -5.18
C GLY A 19 -23.38 11.92 -4.02
N GLY A 20 -23.57 11.24 -2.89
CA GLY A 20 -24.09 11.81 -1.65
C GLY A 20 -23.02 12.64 -0.96
N GLN A 21 -23.37 13.85 -0.54
CA GLN A 21 -22.53 14.72 0.29
C GLN A 21 -23.28 15.07 1.57
N LEU A 22 -22.55 15.39 2.64
CA LEU A 22 -23.17 16.00 3.82
C LEU A 22 -23.92 17.26 3.42
N THR A 23 -25.11 17.43 3.98
CA THR A 23 -25.85 18.69 3.83
C THR A 23 -25.07 19.83 4.50
N THR A 24 -25.32 21.06 4.05
CA THR A 24 -24.73 22.26 4.66
C THR A 24 -25.04 22.37 6.15
N ASP A 25 -26.23 21.97 6.59
CA ASP A 25 -26.62 21.95 8.00
C ASP A 25 -25.87 20.88 8.79
N GLN A 26 -25.71 19.66 8.25
CA GLN A 26 -24.92 18.61 8.88
C GLN A 26 -23.46 19.05 9.06
N ARG A 27 -22.87 19.65 8.02
CA ARG A 27 -21.50 20.18 8.06
C ARG A 27 -21.36 21.31 9.09
N ARG A 28 -22.34 22.22 9.18
CA ARG A 28 -22.36 23.30 10.19
C ARG A 28 -22.44 22.75 11.61
N ASN A 29 -23.27 21.74 11.84
CA ASN A 29 -23.43 21.11 13.16
C ASN A 29 -22.14 20.40 13.59
N LEU A 30 -21.55 19.60 12.70
CA LEU A 30 -20.28 18.91 12.96
C LEU A 30 -19.13 19.89 13.19
N GLY A 31 -19.06 20.97 12.41
CA GLY A 31 -18.09 22.04 12.61
C GLY A 31 -18.22 22.72 13.99
N SER A 32 -19.45 22.92 14.45
CA SER A 32 -19.72 23.49 15.78
C SER A 32 -19.30 22.55 16.91
N ILE A 33 -19.58 21.25 16.76
CA ILE A 33 -19.15 20.21 17.72
C ILE A 33 -17.63 20.12 17.75
N ALA A 34 -16.97 20.06 16.59
CA ALA A 34 -15.52 20.03 16.46
C ALA A 34 -14.87 21.25 17.14
N LYS A 35 -15.43 22.46 16.94
CA LYS A 35 -14.98 23.68 17.60
C LYS A 35 -15.12 23.59 19.12
N MET A 36 -16.24 23.10 19.64
CA MET A 36 -16.43 22.92 21.07
C MET A 36 -15.43 21.94 21.67
N LEU A 37 -15.21 20.79 21.01
CA LEU A 37 -14.23 19.79 21.45
C LEU A 37 -12.79 20.32 21.42
N GLN A 38 -12.43 21.10 20.39
CA GLN A 38 -11.13 21.75 20.29
C GLN A 38 -10.88 22.73 21.45
N HIS A 39 -11.89 23.54 21.79
CA HIS A 39 -11.83 24.45 22.93
C HIS A 39 -11.74 23.70 24.27
N ALA A 40 -12.51 22.61 24.43
CA ALA A 40 -12.45 21.77 25.62
C ALA A 40 -11.09 21.07 25.77
N ALA A 41 -10.50 20.56 24.69
CA ALA A 41 -9.20 19.89 24.71
C ALA A 41 -8.04 20.83 25.05
N SER A 42 -8.14 22.11 24.66
CA SER A 42 -7.10 23.13 24.88
C SER A 42 -7.34 24.04 26.10
N ASN A 43 -8.40 23.78 26.87
CA ASN A 43 -8.87 24.64 27.98
C ASN A 43 -9.09 26.11 27.57
N LYS A 44 -9.54 26.34 26.33
CA LYS A 44 -9.75 27.68 25.79
C LYS A 44 -11.20 28.10 25.93
N MET A 45 -11.46 29.12 26.73
CA MET A 45 -12.81 29.67 26.92
C MET A 45 -13.24 30.55 25.73
N PHE A 46 -14.54 30.63 25.49
CA PHE A 46 -15.11 31.61 24.58
C PHE A 46 -15.08 32.99 25.25
N LEU A 47 -14.44 33.95 24.59
CA LEU A 47 -14.27 35.34 25.01
C LEU A 47 -14.65 36.29 23.85
N GLY A 48 -14.84 37.58 24.13
CA GLY A 48 -15.07 38.63 23.13
C GLY A 48 -16.42 38.49 22.39
N ASP A 49 -16.39 38.53 21.06
CA ASP A 49 -17.56 38.44 20.15
C ASP A 49 -18.43 37.19 20.35
N ASN A 50 -17.97 36.21 21.13
CA ASN A 50 -18.69 34.98 21.46
C ASN A 50 -19.22 34.97 22.91
N ALA A 51 -19.40 36.13 23.55
CA ALA A 51 -19.82 36.25 24.96
C ALA A 51 -21.15 35.54 25.30
N HIS A 52 -22.04 35.39 24.32
CA HIS A 52 -23.29 34.63 24.45
C HIS A 52 -23.06 33.12 24.67
N LEU A 53 -21.86 32.60 24.39
CA LEU A 53 -21.45 31.22 24.64
C LEU A 53 -20.74 31.05 26.00
N SER A 54 -20.73 32.08 26.85
CA SER A 54 -20.09 32.03 28.18
C SER A 54 -20.67 30.96 29.11
N ILE A 55 -21.95 30.61 28.95
CA ILE A 55 -22.62 29.51 29.68
C ILE A 55 -21.95 28.16 29.39
N ILE A 56 -21.37 28.01 28.19
CA ILE A 56 -20.67 26.78 27.78
C ILE A 56 -19.26 26.71 28.40
N ASN A 57 -18.68 27.82 28.86
CA ASN A 57 -17.33 27.83 29.42
C ASN A 57 -17.21 26.97 30.69
N GLU A 58 -18.29 26.86 31.48
CA GLU A 58 -18.32 25.94 32.63
C GLU A 58 -18.23 24.48 32.17
N TYR A 59 -18.99 24.11 31.13
CA TYR A 59 -18.92 22.79 30.51
C TYR A 59 -17.55 22.50 29.90
N LEU A 60 -16.91 23.49 29.25
CA LEU A 60 -15.57 23.35 28.69
C LEU A 60 -14.54 23.08 29.79
N SER A 61 -14.62 23.80 30.92
CA SER A 61 -13.70 23.62 32.05
C SER A 61 -13.82 22.23 32.67
N GLN A 62 -15.05 21.72 32.83
CA GLN A 62 -15.29 20.36 33.32
C GLN A 62 -14.83 19.30 32.31
N SER A 63 -15.09 19.53 31.03
CA SER A 63 -14.70 18.61 29.94
C SER A 63 -13.19 18.55 29.75
N TYR A 64 -12.48 19.66 29.96
CA TYR A 64 -11.02 19.71 29.93
C TYR A 64 -10.41 18.74 30.95
N GLN A 65 -10.97 18.63 32.16
CA GLN A 65 -10.49 17.65 33.15
C GLN A 65 -10.62 16.20 32.66
N LYS A 66 -11.69 15.90 31.90
CA LYS A 66 -11.85 14.59 31.26
C LYS A 66 -10.82 14.39 30.15
N PHE A 67 -10.60 15.38 29.29
CA PHE A 67 -9.58 15.34 28.25
C PHE A 67 -8.17 15.15 28.82
N ARG A 68 -7.83 15.82 29.93
CA ARG A 68 -6.54 15.67 30.60
C ARG A 68 -6.30 14.22 31.05
N ARG A 69 -7.30 13.61 31.70
CA ARG A 69 -7.23 12.18 32.09
C ARG A 69 -7.14 11.27 30.88
N PHE A 70 -7.89 11.57 29.82
CA PHE A 70 -7.85 10.81 28.58
C PHE A 70 -6.46 10.88 27.90
N PHE A 71 -5.87 12.07 27.78
CA PHE A 71 -4.53 12.22 27.20
C PHE A 71 -3.46 11.52 28.03
N GLN A 72 -3.54 11.62 29.36
CA GLN A 72 -2.62 10.91 30.24
C GLN A 72 -2.73 9.38 30.06
N ALA A 73 -3.96 8.85 30.01
CA ALA A 73 -4.18 7.42 29.78
C ALA A 73 -3.76 6.98 28.36
N ALA A 74 -3.89 7.86 27.36
CA ALA A 74 -3.45 7.57 26.00
C ALA A 74 -1.91 7.53 25.85
N CYS A 75 -1.18 8.19 26.75
CA CYS A 75 0.29 8.10 26.82
C CYS A 75 0.78 6.88 27.60
N ASP A 76 -0.08 6.24 28.40
CA ASP A 76 0.25 5.03 29.15
C ASP A 76 0.18 3.80 28.22
N VAL A 77 1.25 3.62 27.44
CA VAL A 77 1.37 2.57 26.43
C VAL A 77 2.63 1.74 26.73
N PRO A 78 2.61 0.41 26.52
CA PRO A 78 3.80 -0.42 26.66
C PRO A 78 4.93 0.04 25.74
N GLU A 79 6.17 -0.18 26.17
CA GLU A 79 7.37 0.03 25.35
C GLU A 79 7.30 -0.74 24.04
N LEU A 80 8.02 -0.26 23.01
CA LEU A 80 8.05 -0.86 21.67
C LEU A 80 8.40 -2.35 21.70
N GLN A 81 9.41 -2.72 22.48
CA GLN A 81 9.85 -4.11 22.66
C GLN A 81 8.72 -4.99 23.20
N ASP A 82 8.01 -4.54 24.24
CA ASP A 82 6.87 -5.27 24.83
C ASP A 82 5.63 -5.26 23.93
N LYS A 83 5.42 -4.16 23.19
CA LYS A 83 4.27 -3.99 22.31
C LYS A 83 4.36 -4.92 21.11
N PHE A 84 5.49 -4.90 20.42
CA PHE A 84 5.76 -5.74 19.26
C PHE A 84 6.29 -7.12 19.65
N ASN A 85 6.69 -7.30 20.92
CA ASN A 85 7.30 -8.53 21.44
C ASN A 85 8.49 -8.97 20.58
N VAL A 86 9.23 -7.97 20.15
CA VAL A 86 10.49 -8.09 19.44
C VAL A 86 11.55 -8.09 20.53
N ASP A 87 12.17 -9.25 20.70
CA ASP A 87 13.48 -9.33 21.35
C ASP A 87 14.56 -9.06 20.30
N GLU A 88 15.79 -8.82 20.76
CA GLU A 88 16.98 -8.62 19.90
C GLU A 88 17.23 -9.77 18.90
N TYR A 89 16.47 -10.87 19.00
CA TYR A 89 16.62 -12.08 18.22
C TYR A 89 15.47 -12.31 17.21
N SER A 90 14.42 -11.50 17.24
CA SER A 90 13.22 -11.73 16.42
C SER A 90 13.49 -11.62 14.90
N ASP A 91 14.44 -10.78 14.50
CA ASP A 91 14.89 -10.62 13.10
C ASP A 91 15.63 -11.87 12.56
N LEU A 92 16.22 -12.69 13.43
CA LEU A 92 16.86 -13.96 13.05
C LEU A 92 15.85 -15.10 12.86
N VAL A 93 14.61 -14.93 13.35
CA VAL A 93 13.54 -15.95 13.27
C VAL A 93 12.59 -15.67 12.11
N THR A 94 12.64 -14.49 11.50
CA THR A 94 11.93 -14.17 10.26
C THR A 94 12.57 -14.92 9.09
N LEU A 95 12.03 -16.12 8.80
CA LEU A 95 12.46 -17.00 7.71
C LEU A 95 12.24 -16.42 6.31
N THR A 96 11.48 -15.32 6.21
CA THR A 96 11.13 -14.67 4.95
C THR A 96 12.02 -13.45 4.76
N LYS A 97 12.74 -13.39 3.64
CA LYS A 97 13.48 -12.18 3.27
C LYS A 97 12.50 -11.00 3.17
N PRO A 98 12.77 -9.85 3.80
CA PRO A 98 11.90 -8.70 3.70
C PRO A 98 11.86 -8.21 2.25
N VAL A 99 10.66 -7.94 1.75
CA VAL A 99 10.44 -7.40 0.41
C VAL A 99 9.87 -6.00 0.54
N ILE A 100 10.55 -5.02 -0.05
CA ILE A 100 10.05 -3.66 -0.18
C ILE A 100 9.34 -3.55 -1.53
N TYR A 101 8.10 -3.06 -1.50
CA TYR A 101 7.38 -2.63 -2.70
C TYR A 101 7.54 -1.13 -2.80
N ILE A 102 8.18 -0.67 -3.87
CA ILE A 102 8.54 0.73 -4.07
C ILE A 102 8.50 1.05 -5.57
N SER A 103 8.07 2.26 -5.93
CA SER A 103 8.08 2.71 -7.32
C SER A 103 9.46 3.20 -7.77
N ILE A 104 9.71 3.20 -9.07
CA ILE A 104 10.98 3.70 -9.65
C ILE A 104 11.24 5.15 -9.24
N GLY A 105 10.22 6.01 -9.26
CA GLY A 105 10.34 7.41 -8.84
C GLY A 105 10.70 7.55 -7.36
N GLU A 106 10.11 6.72 -6.50
CA GLU A 106 10.44 6.69 -5.07
C GLU A 106 11.87 6.19 -4.82
N ILE A 107 12.37 5.23 -5.59
CA ILE A 107 13.79 4.78 -5.52
C ILE A 107 14.73 5.96 -5.82
N ILE A 108 14.50 6.66 -6.93
CA ILE A 108 15.33 7.79 -7.36
C ILE A 108 15.33 8.90 -6.30
N ASN A 109 14.14 9.25 -5.80
CA ASN A 109 14.01 10.27 -4.75
C ASN A 109 14.72 9.85 -3.46
N THR A 110 14.59 8.59 -3.06
CA THR A 110 15.24 8.06 -1.85
C THR A 110 16.76 8.10 -2.00
N HIS A 111 17.30 7.62 -3.12
CA HIS A 111 18.75 7.61 -3.36
C HIS A 111 19.33 9.03 -3.44
N THR A 112 18.62 9.95 -4.11
CA THR A 112 19.02 11.37 -4.16
C THR A 112 19.13 11.97 -2.76
N LEU A 113 18.11 11.77 -1.92
CA LEU A 113 18.10 12.29 -0.54
C LEU A 113 19.19 11.67 0.33
N LEU A 114 19.53 10.39 0.11
CA LEU A 114 20.61 9.72 0.84
C LEU A 114 21.97 10.30 0.48
N LEU A 115 22.23 10.58 -0.81
CA LEU A 115 23.48 11.21 -1.24
C LEU A 115 23.58 12.67 -0.79
N ASP A 116 22.51 13.46 -0.93
CA ASP A 116 22.49 14.88 -0.56
C ASP A 116 22.71 15.11 0.95
N HIS A 117 22.35 14.13 1.77
CA HIS A 117 22.40 14.21 3.23
C HIS A 117 23.29 13.14 3.88
N GLN A 118 24.17 12.51 3.10
CA GLN A 118 25.00 11.39 3.53
C GLN A 118 25.76 11.68 4.84
N ASP A 119 26.50 12.79 4.90
CA ASP A 119 27.30 13.17 6.07
C ASP A 119 26.45 13.60 7.28
N ALA A 120 25.17 13.93 7.06
CA ALA A 120 24.26 14.33 8.13
C ALA A 120 23.57 13.11 8.78
N ILE A 121 23.28 12.08 8.00
CA ILE A 121 22.65 10.84 8.50
C ILE A 121 23.70 9.84 9.02
N ALA A 122 24.89 9.83 8.43
CA ALA A 122 26.03 9.01 8.81
C ALA A 122 27.27 9.91 8.96
N PRO A 123 27.44 10.57 10.12
CA PRO A 123 28.60 11.43 10.37
C PRO A 123 29.90 10.64 10.59
N GLU A 124 29.78 9.35 10.91
CA GLU A 124 30.90 8.45 11.11
C GLU A 124 31.38 7.90 9.77
N HIS A 125 32.59 8.31 9.34
CA HIS A 125 33.22 7.87 8.09
C HIS A 125 33.34 6.35 7.90
N ASN A 126 33.25 5.57 8.98
CA ASN A 126 33.27 4.11 9.00
C ASN A 126 31.87 3.47 9.02
N ASP A 127 30.80 4.25 8.85
CA ASP A 127 29.45 3.73 8.75
C ASP A 127 29.29 2.86 7.48
N PRO A 128 28.75 1.64 7.59
CA PRO A 128 28.54 0.74 6.46
C PRO A 128 27.71 1.34 5.31
N ILE A 129 26.89 2.36 5.55
CA ILE A 129 26.09 3.01 4.52
C ILE A 129 26.96 3.70 3.47
N HIS A 130 28.14 4.19 3.83
CA HIS A 130 29.04 4.86 2.89
C HIS A 130 29.53 3.89 1.81
N GLU A 131 29.90 2.66 2.21
CA GLU A 131 30.30 1.61 1.28
C GLU A 131 29.14 1.18 0.37
N LEU A 132 27.92 1.09 0.92
CA LEU A 132 26.73 0.74 0.15
C LEU A 132 26.38 1.81 -0.90
N LEU A 133 26.50 3.09 -0.56
CA LEU A 133 26.22 4.20 -1.47
C LEU A 133 27.31 4.34 -2.54
N ASP A 134 28.58 4.09 -2.20
CA ASP A 134 29.69 4.12 -3.16
C ASP A 134 29.55 3.01 -4.20
N ASP A 135 29.20 1.79 -3.77
CA ASP A 135 28.90 0.67 -4.66
C ASP A 135 27.69 0.92 -5.56
N LEU A 136 26.66 1.58 -5.02
CA LEU A 136 25.43 1.89 -5.75
C LEU A 136 25.66 3.00 -6.79
N GLY A 137 26.64 3.87 -6.54
CA GLY A 137 27.09 4.91 -7.46
C GLY A 137 26.07 6.03 -7.66
N GLU A 138 26.14 6.65 -8.84
CA GLU A 138 25.30 7.80 -9.19
C GLU A 138 23.81 7.46 -9.22
N VAL A 139 22.97 8.48 -9.05
CA VAL A 139 21.51 8.31 -9.10
C VAL A 139 21.08 7.86 -10.49
N PRO A 140 20.42 6.70 -10.62
CA PRO A 140 20.02 6.18 -11.91
C PRO A 140 18.85 6.98 -12.50
N THR A 141 18.80 7.08 -13.82
CA THR A 141 17.65 7.67 -14.53
C THR A 141 16.52 6.65 -14.67
N ILE A 142 15.28 7.14 -14.84
CA ILE A 142 14.09 6.30 -15.09
C ILE A 142 14.32 5.37 -16.30
N GLU A 143 14.98 5.90 -17.33
CA GLU A 143 15.33 5.17 -18.56
C GLU A 143 16.34 4.06 -18.30
N SER A 144 17.33 4.29 -17.42
CA SER A 144 18.32 3.27 -17.06
C SER A 144 17.74 2.13 -16.23
N LEU A 145 16.69 2.38 -15.44
CA LEU A 145 16.06 1.35 -14.60
C LEU A 145 15.02 0.50 -15.33
N ILE A 146 14.38 1.06 -16.37
CA ILE A 146 13.29 0.38 -17.11
C ILE A 146 13.76 -0.14 -18.49
N GLY A 147 14.88 0.35 -19.01
CA GLY A 147 15.44 0.01 -20.33
C GLY A 147 15.03 1.00 -21.42
N GLU A 148 15.90 1.20 -22.42
CA GLU A 148 15.77 2.22 -23.48
C GLU A 148 14.42 2.15 -24.22
N GLY A 149 13.56 3.13 -23.96
CA GLY A 149 12.25 3.24 -24.62
C GLY A 149 11.51 4.56 -24.43
N ALA A 150 12.14 5.64 -23.93
CA ALA A 150 11.46 6.92 -23.73
C ALA A 150 12.25 8.07 -24.35
N GLY A 151 11.81 8.53 -25.52
CA GLY A 151 12.27 9.77 -26.13
C GLY A 151 11.81 11.00 -25.34
N ASN A 152 12.58 12.08 -25.48
CA ASN A 152 12.35 13.49 -25.08
C ASN A 152 11.87 13.79 -23.64
N LEU A 153 12.45 14.87 -23.09
CA LEU A 153 12.37 15.30 -21.69
C LEU A 153 10.97 15.76 -21.19
N ASN A 154 9.95 15.84 -22.06
CA ASN A 154 8.62 16.40 -21.74
C ASN A 154 7.45 15.42 -21.98
N ASP A 155 7.70 14.12 -22.04
CA ASP A 155 6.66 13.14 -22.38
C ASP A 155 5.83 12.72 -21.14
N PRO A 156 4.48 12.83 -21.15
CA PRO A 156 3.60 12.29 -20.10
C PRO A 156 3.81 10.80 -19.80
N ASN A 157 4.49 10.09 -20.69
CA ASN A 157 4.91 8.71 -20.48
C ASN A 157 5.94 8.56 -19.34
N LYS A 158 6.76 9.58 -19.04
CA LYS A 158 7.75 9.54 -17.93
C LYS A 158 7.11 9.50 -16.54
N GLU A 159 6.02 10.22 -16.33
CA GLU A 159 5.28 10.17 -15.05
C GLU A 159 4.61 8.80 -14.83
N ALA A 160 4.13 8.18 -15.89
CA ALA A 160 3.58 6.83 -15.81
C ALA A 160 4.69 5.80 -15.51
N LEU A 161 5.85 5.94 -16.15
CA LEU A 161 7.02 5.08 -15.92
C LEU A 161 7.58 5.24 -14.50
N ALA A 162 7.62 6.45 -13.95
CA ALA A 162 8.05 6.69 -12.57
C ALA A 162 7.14 6.01 -11.52
N LYS A 163 5.85 5.82 -11.83
CA LYS A 163 4.87 5.14 -10.96
C LYS A 163 4.94 3.62 -11.06
N THR A 164 5.83 3.05 -11.87
CA THR A 164 5.98 1.60 -11.99
C THR A 164 6.46 1.01 -10.67
N GLU A 165 5.67 0.14 -10.06
CA GLU A 165 6.01 -0.56 -8.82
C GLU A 165 6.98 -1.72 -9.08
N VAL A 166 8.02 -1.81 -8.24
CA VAL A 166 9.01 -2.90 -8.27
C VAL A 166 9.10 -3.52 -6.88
N SER A 167 9.33 -4.83 -6.84
CA SER A 167 9.59 -5.55 -5.59
C SER A 167 11.10 -5.75 -5.40
N LEU A 168 11.65 -5.17 -4.34
CA LEU A 168 13.05 -5.35 -3.94
C LEU A 168 13.11 -6.36 -2.80
N THR A 169 13.71 -7.52 -3.05
CA THR A 169 13.98 -8.49 -1.98
C THR A 169 15.28 -8.10 -1.30
N LEU A 170 15.20 -7.69 -0.04
CA LEU A 170 16.36 -7.24 0.71
C LEU A 170 17.30 -8.41 1.02
N THR A 171 18.57 -8.17 0.79
CA THR A 171 19.67 -9.04 1.19
C THR A 171 20.73 -8.17 1.84
N ASN A 172 21.15 -8.54 3.05
CA ASN A 172 22.22 -7.82 3.72
C ASN A 172 23.55 -8.16 3.04
N LYS A 173 24.25 -7.13 2.51
CA LYS A 173 25.57 -7.29 1.87
C LYS A 173 26.63 -7.80 2.84
N PHE A 174 26.52 -7.40 4.11
CA PHE A 174 27.43 -7.79 5.19
C PHE A 174 27.02 -9.10 5.88
N ASP A 175 26.01 -9.79 5.37
CA ASP A 175 25.58 -11.13 5.79
C ASP A 175 26.23 -12.20 4.92
N VAL A 176 27.56 -12.10 4.79
CA VAL A 176 28.39 -13.14 4.19
C VAL A 176 28.65 -14.20 5.27
N PRO A 177 28.33 -15.48 5.05
CA PRO A 177 28.77 -16.55 5.94
C PRO A 177 30.30 -16.67 5.83
N GLY A 178 31.01 -15.97 6.71
CA GLY A 178 32.46 -15.94 6.73
C GLY A 178 33.03 -14.65 7.33
N ASP A 179 33.58 -14.81 8.54
CA ASP A 179 34.65 -14.03 9.22
C ASP A 179 34.59 -12.49 9.37
N GLU A 180 33.67 -11.73 8.76
CA GLU A 180 33.75 -10.25 8.82
C GLU A 180 32.57 -9.54 9.49
N ASN A 181 31.84 -10.23 10.39
CA ASN A 181 30.84 -9.56 11.22
C ASN A 181 30.79 -10.15 12.64
N ALA A 182 31.82 -9.88 13.44
CA ALA A 182 32.04 -10.47 14.76
C ALA A 182 30.82 -10.35 15.70
N GLU A 183 30.03 -9.29 15.59
CA GLU A 183 28.83 -9.08 16.42
C GLU A 183 27.64 -9.95 15.96
N MET A 184 27.44 -10.12 14.65
CA MET A 184 26.41 -11.01 14.11
C MET A 184 26.80 -12.49 14.26
N ASP A 185 28.09 -12.80 14.17
CA ASP A 185 28.63 -14.11 14.54
C ASP A 185 28.43 -14.37 16.03
N ALA A 186 28.71 -13.41 16.91
CA ALA A 186 28.41 -13.51 18.34
C ALA A 186 26.93 -13.82 18.57
N ARG A 187 26.02 -13.07 17.92
CA ARG A 187 24.58 -13.24 18.07
C ARG A 187 24.07 -14.58 17.52
N THR A 188 24.58 -15.02 16.38
CA THR A 188 24.24 -16.32 15.76
C THR A 188 24.77 -17.48 16.60
N ILE A 189 26.01 -17.39 17.08
CA ILE A 189 26.62 -18.35 18.00
C ILE A 189 25.81 -18.39 19.30
N LEU A 190 25.39 -17.24 19.84
CA LEU A 190 24.59 -17.16 21.06
C LEU A 190 23.26 -17.89 20.91
N LEU A 191 22.55 -17.69 19.80
CA LEU A 191 21.25 -18.31 19.57
C LEU A 191 21.36 -19.82 19.34
N ASN A 192 22.35 -20.25 18.56
CA ASN A 192 22.66 -21.68 18.40
C ASN A 192 23.03 -22.32 19.74
N THR A 193 23.84 -21.63 20.54
CA THR A 193 24.27 -22.09 21.87
C THR A 193 23.09 -22.18 22.84
N LYS A 194 22.24 -21.14 22.95
CA LYS A 194 21.01 -21.14 23.77
C LYS A 194 20.10 -22.33 23.40
N ARG A 195 19.94 -22.60 22.11
CA ARG A 195 19.12 -23.71 21.63
C ARG A 195 19.70 -25.07 21.99
N LEU A 196 21.01 -25.27 21.79
CA LEU A 196 21.69 -26.50 22.18
C LEU A 196 21.59 -26.72 23.69
N ILE A 197 21.74 -25.66 24.50
CA ILE A 197 21.57 -25.71 25.95
C ILE A 197 20.17 -26.20 26.34
N VAL A 198 19.11 -25.64 25.74
CA VAL A 198 17.72 -26.08 26.00
C VAL A 198 17.53 -27.55 25.63
N ASP A 199 18.10 -27.99 24.51
CA ASP A 199 18.04 -29.39 24.10
C ASP A 199 18.78 -30.31 25.09
N VAL A 200 19.93 -29.90 25.66
CA VAL A 200 20.71 -30.71 26.63
C VAL A 200 20.05 -30.75 28.02
N ILE A 201 19.69 -29.59 28.58
CA ILE A 201 19.08 -29.48 29.93
C ILE A 201 17.80 -30.32 30.05
N ARG A 202 17.09 -30.51 28.93
CA ARG A 202 15.86 -31.30 28.90
C ARG A 202 16.05 -32.79 29.23
N PHE A 203 17.22 -33.36 28.89
CA PHE A 203 17.52 -34.77 29.12
C PHE A 203 18.55 -34.98 30.24
N GLN A 204 19.35 -33.96 30.53
CA GLN A 204 20.32 -33.98 31.61
C GLN A 204 20.13 -32.75 32.52
N PRO A 205 19.31 -32.86 33.57
CA PRO A 205 19.15 -31.81 34.55
C PRO A 205 20.40 -31.71 35.44
N GLY A 206 20.71 -30.50 35.89
CA GLY A 206 21.78 -30.20 36.85
C GLY A 206 21.57 -28.83 37.47
N GLU A 207 22.31 -28.50 38.53
CA GLU A 207 22.13 -27.23 39.26
C GLU A 207 22.76 -26.05 38.52
N THR A 208 23.87 -26.29 37.80
CA THR A 208 24.57 -25.26 37.03
C THR A 208 24.89 -25.74 35.61
N LEU A 209 24.97 -24.81 34.66
CA LEU A 209 25.28 -25.15 33.26
C LEU A 209 26.66 -25.82 33.13
N THR A 210 27.64 -25.37 33.91
CA THR A 210 29.00 -25.95 33.94
C THR A 210 28.99 -27.42 34.35
N GLU A 211 28.23 -27.77 35.39
CA GLU A 211 28.10 -29.15 35.88
C GLU A 211 27.44 -30.07 34.84
N ILE A 212 26.42 -29.59 34.13
CA ILE A 212 25.73 -30.33 33.07
C ILE A 212 26.67 -30.62 31.90
N LEU A 213 27.55 -29.67 31.56
CA LEU A 213 28.52 -29.82 30.48
C LEU A 213 29.69 -30.75 30.83
N GLU A 214 30.08 -30.82 32.11
CA GLU A 214 31.18 -31.69 32.59
C GLU A 214 30.74 -33.12 32.87
N THR A 215 29.48 -33.33 33.28
CA THR A 215 28.95 -34.65 33.59
C THR A 215 28.67 -35.44 32.30
N PRO A 216 29.22 -36.66 32.09
CA PRO A 216 28.96 -37.46 30.90
C PRO A 216 27.49 -37.89 30.82
N ALA A 217 26.94 -37.96 29.60
CA ALA A 217 25.58 -38.44 29.40
C ALA A 217 25.50 -39.95 29.62
N THR A 218 24.42 -40.44 30.26
CA THR A 218 24.18 -41.88 30.38
C THR A 218 23.58 -42.45 29.09
N SER A 219 23.78 -43.75 28.85
CA SER A 219 23.21 -44.44 27.68
C SER A 219 21.67 -44.31 27.62
N GLU A 220 21.00 -44.29 28.78
CA GLU A 220 19.55 -44.07 28.85
C GLU A 220 19.14 -42.67 28.36
N GLN A 221 19.83 -41.62 28.84
CA GLN A 221 19.58 -40.23 28.43
C GLN A 221 19.80 -40.03 26.92
N GLU A 222 20.82 -40.67 26.38
CA GLU A 222 21.18 -40.58 24.96
C GLU A 222 20.13 -41.26 24.07
N THR A 223 19.64 -42.44 24.47
CA THR A 223 18.55 -43.10 23.72
C THR A 223 17.23 -42.34 23.79
N GLU A 224 16.94 -41.67 24.91
CA GLU A 224 15.74 -40.84 25.05
C GLU A 224 15.81 -39.59 24.17
N HIS A 225 16.96 -38.92 24.17
CA HIS A 225 17.24 -37.79 23.28
C HIS A 225 17.10 -38.19 21.81
N GLN A 226 17.71 -39.30 21.40
CA GLN A 226 17.66 -39.76 20.02
C GLN A 226 16.22 -40.05 19.57
N ARG A 227 15.41 -40.70 20.43
CA ARG A 227 13.97 -40.90 20.16
C ARG A 227 13.23 -39.57 20.03
N ALA A 228 13.53 -38.58 20.87
CA ALA A 228 12.90 -37.27 20.80
C ALA A 228 13.28 -36.51 19.52
N MET A 229 14.54 -36.58 19.08
CA MET A 229 15.01 -35.96 17.84
C MET A 229 14.38 -36.60 16.60
N GLN A 230 14.29 -37.92 16.54
CA GLN A 230 13.61 -38.64 15.46
C GLN A 230 12.13 -38.23 15.35
N ARG A 231 11.42 -38.16 16.48
CA ARG A 231 10.02 -37.68 16.52
C ARG A 231 9.88 -36.23 16.03
N ARG A 232 10.88 -35.38 16.29
CA ARG A 232 10.92 -33.98 15.81
C ARG A 232 11.17 -33.92 14.31
N ALA A 233 12.10 -34.71 13.79
CA ALA A 233 12.42 -34.80 12.37
C ALA A 233 11.22 -35.27 11.53
N ILE A 234 10.48 -36.28 11.99
CA ILE A 234 9.26 -36.77 11.31
C ILE A 234 8.18 -35.69 11.23
N ARG A 235 8.04 -34.87 12.28
CA ARG A 235 7.09 -33.75 12.31
C ARG A 235 7.51 -32.62 11.38
N ASP A 236 8.80 -32.27 11.42
CA ASP A 236 9.37 -31.24 10.57
C ASP A 236 9.32 -31.64 9.08
N ALA A 237 9.43 -32.94 8.76
CA ALA A 237 9.27 -33.47 7.40
C ALA A 237 7.85 -33.29 6.81
N LYS A 238 6.82 -33.22 7.66
CA LYS A 238 5.43 -32.94 7.25
C LYS A 238 5.14 -31.44 7.06
N THR A 239 6.13 -30.58 7.31
CA THR A 239 5.97 -29.12 7.21
C THR A 239 6.26 -28.67 5.77
N PRO A 240 5.44 -27.79 5.16
CA PRO A 240 5.66 -27.30 3.79
C PRO A 240 7.05 -26.70 3.59
N ASP A 241 7.63 -26.88 2.39
CA ASP A 241 9.00 -26.44 2.06
C ASP A 241 9.29 -24.98 2.39
N LYS A 242 8.31 -24.09 2.17
CA LYS A 242 8.41 -22.64 2.45
C LYS A 242 8.53 -22.29 3.96
N MET A 243 8.34 -23.27 4.85
CA MET A 243 8.41 -23.11 6.30
C MET A 243 9.48 -24.03 6.93
N LYS A 244 10.33 -24.66 6.11
CA LYS A 244 11.40 -25.54 6.62
C LYS A 244 12.49 -24.69 7.29
N LYS A 245 12.97 -25.18 8.43
CA LYS A 245 14.07 -24.56 9.18
C LYS A 245 15.38 -24.57 8.38
N SER A 246 16.26 -23.62 8.68
CA SER A 246 17.64 -23.48 8.16
C SER A 246 18.42 -24.81 8.12
N LYS A 247 19.42 -24.91 7.22
CA LYS A 247 20.28 -26.10 7.07
C LYS A 247 21.06 -26.40 8.36
N SER A 248 21.64 -25.40 9.03
CA SER A 248 22.40 -25.56 10.29
C SER A 248 21.54 -26.19 11.40
N VAL A 249 20.28 -25.78 11.45
CA VAL A 249 19.28 -26.25 12.41
C VAL A 249 18.96 -27.74 12.24
N LYS A 250 19.04 -28.27 11.01
CA LYS A 250 18.83 -29.69 10.72
C LYS A 250 20.05 -30.53 11.08
N GLU A 251 21.25 -30.02 10.84
CA GLU A 251 22.51 -30.68 11.19
C GLU A 251 22.65 -30.86 12.71
N ASP A 252 22.33 -29.82 13.49
CA ASP A 252 22.36 -29.89 14.96
C ASP A 252 21.30 -30.84 15.56
N SER A 253 20.29 -31.22 14.78
CA SER A 253 19.24 -32.16 15.23
C SER A 253 19.72 -33.61 15.24
N ASN A 254 20.76 -33.93 14.45
CA ASN A 254 21.30 -35.28 14.30
C ASN A 254 22.45 -35.59 15.26
N LEU A 255 22.93 -34.58 16.01
CA LEU A 255 24.06 -34.72 16.93
C LEU A 255 23.67 -35.48 18.20
N THR A 256 24.63 -36.23 18.74
CA THR A 256 24.52 -36.88 20.06
C THR A 256 24.50 -35.85 21.20
N LEU A 257 24.12 -36.27 22.41
CA LEU A 257 24.13 -35.36 23.57
C LEU A 257 25.54 -34.84 23.84
N GLN A 258 26.55 -35.71 23.69
CA GLN A 258 27.94 -35.35 23.92
C GLN A 258 28.46 -34.35 22.87
N GLU A 259 28.18 -34.57 21.58
CA GLU A 259 28.53 -33.63 20.51
C GLU A 259 27.85 -32.26 20.70
N LYS A 260 26.60 -32.24 21.18
CA LYS A 260 25.90 -31.00 21.53
C LYS A 260 26.61 -30.26 22.67
N LYS A 261 27.09 -30.96 23.70
CA LYS A 261 27.85 -30.33 24.80
C LYS A 261 29.18 -29.77 24.34
N GLU A 262 29.91 -30.48 23.48
CA GLU A 262 31.17 -29.99 22.91
C GLU A 262 30.96 -28.73 22.07
N LYS A 263 29.89 -28.70 21.25
CA LYS A 263 29.48 -27.49 20.52
C LYS A 263 29.09 -26.34 21.44
N ILE A 264 28.37 -26.61 22.54
CA ILE A 264 28.04 -25.59 23.55
C ILE A 264 29.32 -25.03 24.16
N GLN A 265 30.27 -25.87 24.56
CA GLN A 265 31.54 -25.42 25.13
C GLN A 265 32.36 -24.58 24.14
N ALA A 266 32.42 -24.97 22.86
CA ALA A 266 33.06 -24.18 21.82
C ALA A 266 32.35 -22.83 21.59
N GLY A 267 31.02 -22.82 21.59
CA GLY A 267 30.21 -21.60 21.49
C GLY A 267 30.41 -20.66 22.67
N LEU A 268 30.40 -21.18 23.90
CA LEU A 268 30.62 -20.40 25.13
C LEU A 268 32.02 -19.78 25.18
N LYS A 269 33.06 -20.48 24.69
CA LYS A 269 34.42 -19.94 24.58
C LYS A 269 34.45 -18.73 23.63
N LYS A 270 33.90 -18.88 22.41
CA LYS A 270 33.81 -17.79 21.44
C LYS A 270 32.99 -16.60 21.96
N LEU A 271 31.87 -16.87 22.63
CA LEU A 271 31.03 -15.82 23.22
C LEU A 271 31.70 -15.08 24.39
N THR A 272 32.58 -15.76 25.12
CA THR A 272 33.39 -15.16 26.17
C THR A 272 34.48 -14.25 25.58
N GLU A 273 35.14 -14.70 24.51
CA GLU A 273 36.13 -13.91 23.76
C GLU A 273 35.51 -12.63 23.16
N LEU A 274 34.26 -12.72 22.72
CA LEU A 274 33.46 -11.61 22.19
C LEU A 274 32.78 -10.75 23.27
N GLY A 275 32.99 -11.06 24.57
CA GLY A 275 32.45 -10.28 25.70
C GLY A 275 30.94 -10.41 25.94
N ALA A 276 30.24 -11.27 25.19
CA ALA A 276 28.79 -11.41 25.26
C ALA A 276 28.30 -12.22 26.48
N VAL A 277 29.15 -13.06 27.07
CA VAL A 277 28.79 -13.87 28.24
C VAL A 277 29.94 -13.95 29.23
N ASN A 278 29.62 -13.86 30.53
CA ASN A 278 30.62 -13.86 31.59
C ASN A 278 30.80 -15.26 32.22
N PRO A 279 31.99 -15.90 32.06
CA PRO A 279 32.27 -17.20 32.67
C PRO A 279 32.37 -17.14 34.20
N LYS A 280 32.67 -15.97 34.79
CA LYS A 280 32.80 -15.82 36.25
C LYS A 280 31.47 -16.05 36.99
N ASN A 281 30.35 -15.83 36.32
CA ASN A 281 29.01 -16.04 36.89
C ASN A 281 28.40 -17.39 36.50
N ARG A 282 29.23 -18.38 36.11
CA ARG A 282 28.81 -19.72 35.66
C ARG A 282 27.72 -19.69 34.58
N TYR A 283 27.73 -18.64 33.73
CA TYR A 283 26.75 -18.41 32.67
C TYR A 283 25.29 -18.24 33.14
N GLN A 284 25.05 -17.80 34.39
CA GLN A 284 23.71 -17.67 34.97
C GLN A 284 22.80 -16.67 34.22
N GLU A 285 23.35 -15.59 33.69
CA GLU A 285 22.60 -14.60 32.89
C GLU A 285 21.99 -15.22 31.63
N LEU A 286 22.77 -16.07 30.95
CA LEU A 286 22.33 -16.82 29.78
C LEU A 286 21.15 -17.75 30.10
N ILE A 287 21.19 -18.40 31.27
CA ILE A 287 20.10 -19.27 31.76
C ILE A 287 18.86 -18.45 32.13
N ASN A 288 19.03 -17.28 32.75
CA ASN A 288 17.93 -16.38 33.08
C ASN A 288 17.20 -15.89 31.82
N ASP A 289 17.94 -15.63 30.74
CA ASP A 289 17.38 -15.29 29.44
C ASP A 289 16.63 -16.46 28.82
N ILE A 290 17.22 -17.66 28.79
CA ILE A 290 16.53 -18.88 28.33
C ILE A 290 15.24 -19.10 29.13
N ALA A 291 15.26 -18.90 30.45
CA ALA A 291 14.07 -19.02 31.30
C ALA A 291 13.01 -17.95 30.97
N ARG A 292 13.42 -16.73 30.62
CA ARG A 292 12.53 -15.67 30.14
C ARG A 292 11.89 -16.06 28.82
N ASP A 293 12.67 -16.59 27.88
CA ASP A 293 12.22 -17.05 26.57
C ASP A 293 11.20 -18.18 26.69
N ILE A 294 11.48 -19.18 27.54
CA ILE A 294 10.57 -20.31 27.79
C ILE A 294 9.24 -19.82 28.41
N ARG A 295 9.30 -18.91 29.39
CA ARG A 295 8.09 -18.32 30.00
C ARG A 295 7.26 -17.55 28.97
N ASN A 296 7.92 -16.78 28.11
CA ASN A 296 7.26 -16.01 27.07
C ASN A 296 6.79 -16.87 25.88
N GLN A 297 7.34 -18.07 25.69
CA GLN A 297 6.98 -19.00 24.60
C GLN A 297 5.49 -19.32 24.51
N ARG A 298 4.80 -19.42 25.65
CA ARG A 298 3.33 -19.62 25.68
C ARG A 298 2.58 -18.39 25.19
N ARG A 299 3.01 -17.19 25.60
CA ARG A 299 2.45 -15.91 25.15
C ARG A 299 2.67 -15.72 23.65
N TYR A 300 3.87 -16.00 23.13
CA TYR A 300 4.17 -15.97 21.69
C TYR A 300 3.30 -16.93 20.88
N ARG A 301 3.05 -18.15 21.38
CA ARG A 301 2.15 -19.11 20.72
C ARG A 301 0.70 -18.65 20.70
N GLN A 302 0.21 -18.08 21.80
CA GLN A 302 -1.15 -17.55 21.88
C GLN A 302 -1.34 -16.35 20.92
N ARG A 303 -0.36 -15.44 20.85
CA ARG A 303 -0.40 -14.28 19.95
C ARG A 303 -0.35 -14.68 18.48
N ARG A 304 0.58 -15.55 18.06
CA ARG A 304 0.60 -16.06 16.68
C ARG A 304 -0.72 -16.72 16.28
N LYS A 305 -1.39 -17.41 17.22
CA LYS A 305 -2.74 -17.95 16.99
C LYS A 305 -3.78 -16.83 16.77
N ALA A 306 -3.76 -15.79 17.58
CA ALA A 306 -4.67 -14.66 17.45
C ALA A 306 -4.44 -13.85 16.16
N GLU A 307 -3.17 -13.60 15.80
CA GLU A 307 -2.80 -12.96 14.54
C GLU A 307 -3.21 -13.78 13.32
N LEU A 308 -3.04 -15.10 13.37
CA LEU A 308 -3.49 -15.99 12.31
C LEU A 308 -5.01 -15.88 12.11
N VAL A 309 -5.79 -15.85 13.19
CA VAL A 309 -7.24 -15.63 13.12
C VAL A 309 -7.56 -14.25 12.52
N LYS A 310 -6.86 -13.19 12.94
CA LYS A 310 -7.05 -11.84 12.39
C LYS A 310 -6.73 -11.79 10.90
N LEU A 311 -5.61 -12.39 10.46
CA LEU A 311 -5.23 -12.48 9.06
C LEU A 311 -6.26 -13.25 8.23
N GLN A 312 -6.81 -14.35 8.77
CA GLN A 312 -7.90 -15.08 8.11
C GLN A 312 -9.16 -14.21 7.95
N GLN A 313 -9.51 -13.41 8.96
CA GLN A 313 -10.63 -12.46 8.89
C GLN A 313 -10.36 -11.36 7.85
N THR A 314 -9.16 -10.77 7.85
CA THR A 314 -8.77 -9.76 6.86
C THR A 314 -8.80 -10.33 5.44
N TYR A 315 -8.30 -11.55 5.25
CA TYR A 315 -8.33 -12.23 3.96
C TYR A 315 -9.78 -12.45 3.48
N ALA A 316 -10.68 -12.90 4.36
CA ALA A 316 -12.08 -13.07 4.02
C ALA A 316 -12.76 -11.74 3.67
N ALA A 317 -12.49 -10.67 4.43
CA ALA A 317 -13.01 -9.33 4.17
C ALA A 317 -12.50 -8.77 2.83
N LEU A 318 -11.21 -8.95 2.54
CA LEU A 318 -10.61 -8.54 1.27
C LEU A 318 -11.24 -9.28 0.10
N ASN A 319 -11.46 -10.59 0.23
CA ASN A 319 -12.12 -11.38 -0.80
C ASN A 319 -13.57 -10.91 -1.03
N SER A 320 -14.30 -10.58 0.05
CA SER A 320 -15.65 -9.99 -0.06
C SER A 320 -15.64 -8.62 -0.74
N LYS A 321 -14.61 -7.80 -0.50
CA LYS A 321 -14.46 -6.49 -1.15
C LYS A 321 -14.10 -6.66 -2.64
N ALA A 322 -13.27 -7.63 -2.97
CA ALA A 322 -12.93 -7.98 -4.35
C ALA A 322 -14.17 -8.46 -5.13
N THR A 323 -15.01 -9.33 -4.54
CA THR A 323 -16.27 -9.76 -5.17
C THR A 323 -17.23 -8.59 -5.36
N PHE A 324 -17.36 -7.70 -4.38
CA PHE A 324 -18.22 -6.51 -4.49
C PHE A 324 -17.79 -5.58 -5.63
N TYR A 325 -16.49 -5.28 -5.76
CA TYR A 325 -16.04 -4.47 -6.91
C TYR A 325 -16.18 -5.21 -8.24
N GLY A 326 -16.02 -6.53 -8.26
CA GLY A 326 -16.34 -7.35 -9.43
C GLY A 326 -17.79 -7.18 -9.87
N GLU A 327 -18.73 -7.26 -8.93
CA GLU A 327 -20.16 -7.01 -9.18
C GLU A 327 -20.43 -5.58 -9.65
N GLN A 328 -19.73 -4.57 -9.09
CA GLN A 328 -19.84 -3.19 -9.58
C GLN A 328 -19.37 -3.07 -11.04
N VAL A 329 -18.24 -3.67 -11.39
CA VAL A 329 -17.73 -3.68 -12.77
C VAL A 329 -18.75 -4.34 -13.71
N ASP A 330 -19.35 -5.45 -13.31
CA ASP A 330 -20.37 -6.13 -14.10
C ASP A 330 -21.65 -5.29 -14.25
N TYR A 331 -22.06 -4.58 -13.19
CA TYR A 331 -23.14 -3.61 -13.26
C TYR A 331 -22.85 -2.50 -14.28
N TYR A 332 -21.66 -1.89 -14.25
CA TYR A 332 -21.27 -0.87 -15.24
C TYR A 332 -21.27 -1.41 -16.66
N LYS A 333 -20.71 -2.61 -16.89
CA LYS A 333 -20.74 -3.27 -18.20
C LYS A 333 -22.17 -3.49 -18.69
N SER A 334 -23.06 -3.96 -17.81
CA SER A 334 -24.48 -4.18 -18.12
C SER A 334 -25.21 -2.86 -18.43
N TYR A 335 -24.91 -1.80 -17.68
CA TYR A 335 -25.46 -0.47 -17.91
C TYR A 335 -25.02 0.09 -19.27
N ILE A 336 -23.72 0.06 -19.57
CA ILE A 336 -23.16 0.48 -20.87
C ILE A 336 -23.80 -0.31 -21.99
N LYS A 337 -23.88 -1.65 -21.86
CA LYS A 337 -24.53 -2.50 -22.86
C LYS A 337 -25.99 -2.13 -23.07
N THR A 338 -26.75 -1.91 -22.00
CA THR A 338 -28.15 -1.48 -22.07
C THR A 338 -28.29 -0.11 -22.75
N CYS A 339 -27.38 0.83 -22.47
CA CYS A 339 -27.33 2.12 -23.16
C CYS A 339 -27.05 1.94 -24.66
N LEU A 340 -26.07 1.13 -25.04
CA LEU A 340 -25.72 0.83 -26.43
C LEU A 340 -26.85 0.07 -27.18
N ASP A 341 -27.51 -0.88 -26.53
CA ASP A 341 -28.66 -1.61 -27.11
C ASP A 341 -29.87 -0.66 -27.31
N ASN A 342 -30.10 0.29 -26.39
CA ASN A 342 -31.09 1.34 -26.55
C ASN A 342 -30.74 2.33 -27.68
N LEU A 343 -29.44 2.59 -27.91
CA LEU A 343 -28.93 3.37 -29.04
C LEU A 343 -29.13 2.63 -30.37
N ALA A 344 -28.87 1.31 -30.41
CA ALA A 344 -28.98 0.47 -31.61
C ALA A 344 -30.43 0.21 -32.05
N SER A 345 -31.35 -0.01 -31.09
CA SER A 345 -32.74 -0.40 -31.35
C SER A 345 -33.60 0.74 -31.93
N LYS A 346 -33.34 2.00 -31.58
CA LYS A 346 -34.11 3.16 -32.08
C LYS A 346 -33.61 3.74 -33.41
N GLY A 347 -32.37 3.46 -33.81
CA GLY A 347 -31.85 3.82 -35.14
C GLY A 347 -32.56 3.12 -36.31
N LYS A 348 -33.39 2.10 -36.05
CA LYS A 348 -34.14 1.34 -37.07
C LYS A 348 -35.58 1.81 -37.30
N VAL A 349 -36.11 2.77 -36.53
CA VAL A 349 -37.54 3.16 -36.59
C VAL A 349 -37.74 4.51 -37.29
N SER A 350 -37.40 4.60 -38.58
CA SER A 350 -38.00 5.59 -39.49
C SER A 350 -37.89 5.17 -40.97
N LYS A 351 -38.40 3.98 -41.31
CA LYS A 351 -38.67 3.63 -42.72
C LYS A 351 -40.12 3.18 -42.87
N LYS A 352 -40.98 4.12 -43.27
CA LYS A 352 -42.20 3.76 -44.01
C LYS A 352 -41.75 3.10 -45.34
N PRO A 353 -42.35 1.97 -45.76
CA PRO A 353 -41.97 1.30 -46.98
C PRO A 353 -42.59 2.05 -48.17
N ARG A 354 -41.77 2.73 -48.95
CA ARG A 354 -42.07 3.05 -50.35
C ARG A 354 -40.88 2.65 -51.19
N GLU A 355 -41.14 1.69 -52.08
CA GLU A 355 -40.22 1.16 -53.07
C GLU A 355 -39.61 2.30 -53.91
N MET A 356 -38.29 2.27 -54.09
CA MET A 356 -37.59 2.65 -55.33
C MET A 356 -36.09 2.40 -55.18
N LYS A 357 -35.50 1.96 -56.29
CA LYS A 357 -34.15 1.44 -56.50
C LYS A 357 -33.01 2.33 -55.98
N GLY A 358 -31.96 1.65 -55.49
CA GLY A 358 -30.56 2.01 -55.66
C GLY A 358 -30.11 3.42 -55.25
N LYS A 359 -29.76 3.61 -53.97
CA LYS A 359 -28.79 4.63 -53.53
C LYS A 359 -28.27 4.26 -52.15
N LYS A 360 -26.94 4.12 -52.02
CA LYS A 360 -26.22 3.94 -50.75
C LYS A 360 -26.79 4.92 -49.71
N SER A 361 -27.19 4.42 -48.55
CA SER A 361 -27.73 5.22 -47.45
C SER A 361 -26.75 6.35 -47.11
N LYS A 362 -27.12 7.60 -47.37
CA LYS A 362 -26.32 8.77 -46.94
C LYS A 362 -26.18 8.70 -45.43
N LYS A 363 -24.96 8.44 -44.92
CA LYS A 363 -24.59 8.68 -43.52
C LYS A 363 -24.91 10.16 -43.25
N ILE A 364 -25.80 10.43 -42.29
CA ILE A 364 -26.20 11.81 -41.95
C ILE A 364 -25.00 12.44 -41.24
N SER A 365 -24.19 13.25 -41.92
CA SER A 365 -23.17 14.06 -41.23
C SER A 365 -23.79 15.38 -40.78
N LEU A 366 -23.63 15.71 -39.50
CA LEU A 366 -24.09 16.97 -38.92
C LEU A 366 -22.96 17.98 -38.95
N LYS A 367 -23.21 19.14 -39.55
CA LYS A 367 -22.26 20.25 -39.59
C LYS A 367 -22.74 21.36 -38.66
N TYR A 368 -21.91 21.72 -37.70
CA TYR A 368 -22.14 22.86 -36.80
C TYR A 368 -20.95 23.80 -36.83
N THR A 369 -21.21 25.10 -36.95
CA THR A 369 -20.18 26.12 -36.70
C THR A 369 -19.83 26.15 -35.22
N ALA A 370 -18.57 26.43 -34.88
CA ALA A 370 -18.13 26.54 -33.50
C ALA A 370 -18.93 27.62 -32.74
N ALA A 371 -19.26 28.74 -33.42
CA ALA A 371 -20.11 29.78 -32.86
C ALA A 371 -21.47 29.24 -32.38
N ARG A 372 -22.09 28.33 -33.15
CA ARG A 372 -23.39 27.75 -32.81
C ARG A 372 -23.32 26.67 -31.74
N LEU A 373 -22.19 25.96 -31.62
CA LEU A 373 -21.96 25.04 -30.50
C LEU A 373 -21.69 25.80 -29.21
N HIS A 374 -21.04 26.97 -29.30
CA HIS A 374 -20.77 27.86 -28.19
C HIS A 374 -22.05 28.53 -27.66
N GLU A 375 -22.90 29.06 -28.54
CA GLU A 375 -24.23 29.58 -28.16
C GLU A 375 -25.11 28.55 -27.44
N LYS A 376 -24.94 27.26 -27.76
CA LYS A 376 -25.66 26.15 -27.12
C LYS A 376 -25.01 25.65 -25.84
N GLY A 377 -23.87 26.21 -25.44
CA GLY A 377 -23.08 25.78 -24.28
C GLY A 377 -22.41 24.41 -24.44
N VAL A 378 -22.48 23.80 -25.63
CA VAL A 378 -21.81 22.52 -25.90
C VAL A 378 -20.30 22.76 -26.00
N LEU A 379 -19.88 23.78 -26.75
CA LEU A 379 -18.49 24.23 -26.82
C LEU A 379 -18.27 25.37 -25.82
N LEU A 380 -17.25 25.29 -24.98
CA LEU A 380 -16.92 26.31 -23.98
C LEU A 380 -15.85 27.26 -24.50
N GLU A 381 -14.71 26.70 -24.93
CA GLU A 381 -13.59 27.49 -25.44
C GLU A 381 -12.75 26.66 -26.43
N ILE A 382 -12.03 27.35 -27.30
CA ILE A 382 -10.99 26.75 -28.14
C ILE A 382 -9.70 27.50 -27.83
N GLU A 383 -8.67 26.79 -27.39
CA GLU A 383 -7.33 27.33 -27.13
C GLU A 383 -6.80 28.00 -28.42
N GLU A 384 -6.15 29.17 -28.27
CA GLU A 384 -5.55 29.98 -29.35
C GLU A 384 -6.52 30.68 -30.34
N LEU A 385 -7.84 30.56 -30.16
CA LEU A 385 -8.83 31.21 -31.02
C LEU A 385 -9.74 32.16 -30.23
N GLN A 386 -9.90 33.39 -30.71
CA GLN A 386 -10.86 34.34 -30.13
C GLN A 386 -12.29 34.01 -30.56
N VAL A 387 -13.29 34.32 -29.72
CA VAL A 387 -14.72 34.04 -29.98
C VAL A 387 -15.21 34.58 -31.34
N ASN A 388 -14.64 35.69 -31.82
CA ASN A 388 -14.95 36.27 -33.12
C ASN A 388 -14.57 35.36 -34.32
N GLN A 389 -13.58 34.49 -34.13
CA GLN A 389 -13.06 33.56 -35.16
C GLN A 389 -13.84 32.23 -35.19
N PHE A 390 -14.72 31.98 -34.21
CA PHE A 390 -15.53 30.75 -34.15
C PHE A 390 -16.51 30.59 -35.32
N LYS A 391 -16.77 31.66 -36.08
CA LYS A 391 -17.54 31.62 -37.33
C LYS A 391 -16.81 30.86 -38.45
N ASN A 392 -15.48 30.80 -38.38
CA ASN A 392 -14.62 30.20 -39.39
C ASN A 392 -14.31 28.72 -39.12
N VAL A 393 -14.71 28.19 -37.95
CA VAL A 393 -14.54 26.79 -37.55
C VAL A 393 -15.86 26.04 -37.73
N ILE A 394 -15.82 24.88 -38.40
CA ILE A 394 -16.94 23.97 -38.60
C ILE A 394 -16.56 22.59 -38.05
N PHE A 395 -17.38 22.06 -37.15
CA PHE A 395 -17.32 20.68 -36.70
C PHE A 395 -18.31 19.83 -37.50
N GLU A 396 -17.81 18.78 -38.13
CA GLU A 396 -18.59 17.77 -38.84
C GLU A 396 -18.59 16.48 -38.03
N ILE A 397 -19.75 16.08 -37.50
CA ILE A 397 -19.94 14.87 -36.70
C ILE A 397 -20.64 13.83 -37.56
N SER A 398 -20.05 12.66 -37.73
CA SER A 398 -20.63 11.54 -38.48
C SER A 398 -20.57 10.23 -37.69
N PRO A 399 -21.64 9.42 -37.67
CA PRO A 399 -21.63 8.11 -37.04
C PRO A 399 -20.76 7.13 -37.85
N THR A 400 -20.03 6.26 -37.15
CA THR A 400 -19.23 5.19 -37.76
C THR A 400 -20.06 3.91 -37.95
N GLU A 401 -19.41 2.80 -38.29
CA GLU A 401 -20.08 1.50 -38.48
C GLU A 401 -20.39 0.81 -37.15
N GLU A 402 -19.66 1.16 -36.08
CA GLU A 402 -19.90 0.68 -34.72
C GLU A 402 -20.89 1.60 -33.99
N VAL A 403 -21.85 0.99 -33.28
CA VAL A 403 -22.87 1.75 -32.55
C VAL A 403 -22.23 2.38 -31.31
N GLY A 404 -22.27 3.71 -31.24
CA GLY A 404 -21.68 4.47 -30.13
C GLY A 404 -20.42 5.23 -30.54
N ASP A 405 -19.89 5.01 -31.74
CA ASP A 405 -18.69 5.69 -32.21
C ASP A 405 -19.02 6.80 -33.21
N PHE A 406 -18.43 7.97 -32.99
CA PHE A 406 -18.61 9.15 -33.84
C PHE A 406 -17.27 9.68 -34.30
N GLU A 407 -17.16 9.89 -35.60
CA GLU A 407 -16.05 10.61 -36.18
C GLU A 407 -16.36 12.11 -36.17
N VAL A 408 -15.57 12.90 -35.45
CA VAL A 408 -15.68 14.36 -35.37
C VAL A 408 -14.52 14.97 -36.17
N LYS A 409 -14.85 15.75 -37.20
CA LYS A 409 -13.89 16.44 -38.08
C LYS A 409 -13.96 17.94 -37.87
N ALA A 410 -12.84 18.57 -37.53
CA ALA A 410 -12.74 20.02 -37.42
C ALA A 410 -12.23 20.61 -38.76
N LYS A 411 -12.93 21.62 -39.28
CA LYS A 411 -12.55 22.37 -40.48
C LYS A 411 -12.41 23.85 -40.14
N PHE A 412 -11.29 24.47 -40.50
CA PHE A 412 -11.08 25.92 -40.36
C PHE A 412 -10.94 26.54 -41.74
N MET A 413 -11.77 27.53 -42.05
CA MET A 413 -11.80 28.20 -43.38
C MET A 413 -11.88 27.23 -44.58
N GLY A 414 -12.53 26.08 -44.40
CA GLY A 414 -12.70 25.06 -45.44
C GLY A 414 -11.61 23.98 -45.50
N VAL A 415 -10.50 24.16 -44.78
CA VAL A 415 -9.42 23.15 -44.66
C VAL A 415 -9.71 22.23 -43.48
N GLN A 416 -9.64 20.92 -43.70
CA GLN A 416 -9.77 19.93 -42.62
C GLN A 416 -8.48 19.94 -41.79
N MET A 417 -8.61 20.25 -40.51
CA MET A 417 -7.48 20.34 -39.60
C MET A 417 -7.24 18.99 -38.96
N GLU A 418 -8.23 18.48 -38.22
CA GLU A 418 -8.06 17.29 -37.40
C GLU A 418 -9.33 16.43 -37.40
N THR A 419 -9.14 15.14 -37.12
CA THR A 419 -10.20 14.14 -37.00
C THR A 419 -10.05 13.44 -35.66
N PHE A 420 -11.11 13.39 -34.87
CA PHE A 420 -11.15 12.79 -33.54
C PHE A 420 -12.22 11.69 -33.51
N MET A 421 -11.85 10.53 -32.98
CA MET A 421 -12.80 9.44 -32.76
C MET A 421 -13.39 9.59 -31.36
N LEU A 422 -14.70 9.78 -31.31
CA LEU A 422 -15.46 9.98 -30.08
C LEU A 422 -16.24 8.71 -29.76
N HIS A 423 -15.81 8.02 -28.71
CA HIS A 423 -16.54 6.88 -28.18
C HIS A 423 -17.62 7.37 -27.19
N TYR A 424 -18.87 6.96 -27.41
CA TYR A 424 -19.97 7.31 -26.50
C TYR A 424 -19.77 6.71 -25.09
N GLN A 425 -19.00 5.62 -24.99
CA GLN A 425 -18.63 5.01 -23.71
C GLN A 425 -17.78 5.97 -22.86
N ASP A 426 -16.79 6.64 -23.46
CA ASP A 426 -15.95 7.62 -22.77
C ASP A 426 -16.78 8.79 -22.24
N LEU A 427 -17.80 9.23 -22.99
CA LEU A 427 -18.71 10.27 -22.54
C LEU A 427 -19.57 9.83 -21.34
N LEU A 428 -20.06 8.58 -21.35
CA LEU A 428 -20.81 8.03 -20.22
C LEU A 428 -19.91 7.84 -18.99
N GLN A 429 -18.66 7.45 -19.19
CA GLN A 429 -17.67 7.34 -18.12
C GLN A 429 -17.38 8.70 -17.50
N LEU A 430 -17.09 9.72 -18.30
CA LEU A 430 -16.86 11.09 -17.82
C LEU A 430 -18.10 11.66 -17.10
N GLN A 431 -19.30 11.33 -17.59
CA GLN A 431 -20.54 11.69 -16.91
C GLN A 431 -20.68 10.99 -15.54
N TYR A 432 -20.29 9.71 -15.44
CA TYR A 432 -20.30 8.95 -14.19
C TYR A 432 -19.28 9.48 -13.17
N GLU A 433 -18.08 9.81 -13.64
CA GLU A 433 -17.00 10.41 -12.83
C GLU A 433 -17.30 11.87 -12.41
N GLY A 434 -18.41 12.45 -12.87
CA GLY A 434 -18.80 13.83 -12.56
C GLY A 434 -17.98 14.89 -13.31
N VAL A 435 -17.19 14.47 -14.31
CA VAL A 435 -16.38 15.36 -15.14
C VAL A 435 -17.28 16.03 -16.17
N ALA A 436 -17.58 17.31 -15.92
CA ALA A 436 -18.50 18.08 -16.78
C ALA A 436 -17.86 18.57 -18.09
N VAL A 437 -16.52 18.55 -18.21
CA VAL A 437 -15.77 19.14 -19.33
C VAL A 437 -14.76 18.15 -19.91
N MET A 438 -14.80 17.95 -21.22
CA MET A 438 -13.87 17.14 -22.01
C MET A 438 -13.09 18.05 -22.96
N LYS A 439 -11.81 17.72 -23.22
CA LYS A 439 -11.04 18.31 -24.32
C LYS A 439 -11.21 17.46 -25.58
N LEU A 440 -11.68 18.07 -26.66
CA LEU A 440 -11.59 17.52 -28.02
C LEU A 440 -10.37 18.12 -28.71
N PHE A 441 -9.63 17.32 -29.47
CA PHE A 441 -8.46 17.78 -30.24
C PHE A 441 -7.36 18.45 -29.38
N ASP A 442 -7.31 18.13 -28.07
CA ASP A 442 -6.49 18.75 -27.03
C ASP A 442 -6.61 20.28 -26.85
N ARG A 443 -7.42 20.94 -27.70
CA ARG A 443 -7.53 22.40 -27.79
C ARG A 443 -8.95 22.90 -27.55
N ALA A 444 -9.99 22.11 -27.81
CA ALA A 444 -11.39 22.54 -27.70
C ALA A 444 -12.07 21.96 -26.46
N LYS A 445 -12.47 22.79 -25.50
CA LYS A 445 -13.20 22.35 -24.30
C LYS A 445 -14.69 22.28 -24.57
N VAL A 446 -15.29 21.13 -24.26
CA VAL A 446 -16.68 20.79 -24.56
C VAL A 446 -17.37 20.26 -23.30
N ASN A 447 -18.63 20.66 -23.10
CA ASN A 447 -19.44 20.16 -21.99
C ASN A 447 -19.97 18.74 -22.30
N VAL A 448 -19.60 17.77 -21.46
CA VAL A 448 -19.91 16.34 -21.65
C VAL A 448 -21.42 16.09 -21.65
N ASN A 449 -22.15 16.64 -20.68
CA ASN A 449 -23.60 16.44 -20.56
C ASN A 449 -24.37 17.01 -21.74
N LEU A 450 -23.98 18.20 -22.21
CA LEU A 450 -24.63 18.86 -23.35
C LEU A 450 -24.24 18.22 -24.69
N LEU A 451 -23.03 17.66 -24.80
CA LEU A 451 -22.61 16.88 -25.95
C LEU A 451 -23.42 15.57 -26.06
N ILE A 452 -23.56 14.83 -24.94
CA ILE A 452 -24.43 13.65 -24.85
C ILE A 452 -25.86 14.01 -25.27
N PHE A 453 -26.39 15.12 -24.76
CA PHE A 453 -27.72 15.61 -25.14
C PHE A 453 -27.82 15.93 -26.64
N LEU A 454 -26.82 16.60 -27.23
CA LEU A 454 -26.79 16.94 -28.65
C LEU A 454 -26.78 15.69 -29.54
N LEU A 455 -25.96 14.70 -29.19
CA LEU A 455 -25.86 13.42 -29.91
C LEU A 455 -27.19 12.66 -29.82
N ASN A 456 -27.76 12.54 -28.62
CA ASN A 456 -29.07 11.92 -28.39
C ASN A 456 -30.19 12.60 -29.18
N LYS A 457 -30.20 13.94 -29.23
CA LYS A 457 -31.22 14.70 -29.96
C LYS A 457 -31.15 14.56 -31.46
N LYS A 458 -29.94 14.50 -32.01
CA LYS A 458 -29.75 14.62 -33.46
C LYS A 458 -29.59 13.29 -34.18
N PHE A 459 -29.00 12.30 -33.53
CA PHE A 459 -28.82 10.97 -34.11
C PHE A 459 -29.85 9.95 -33.60
N TYR A 460 -30.50 10.22 -32.46
CA TYR A 460 -31.38 9.24 -31.80
C TYR A 460 -32.77 9.77 -31.42
N GLY A 461 -33.09 11.03 -31.74
CA GLY A 461 -34.45 11.58 -31.65
C GLY A 461 -35.03 11.78 -30.24
N LYS A 462 -34.22 12.22 -29.27
CA LYS A 462 -34.72 12.74 -27.98
C LYS A 462 -34.77 14.27 -27.89
#